data_AF-A0A938EZS2-F1
#
_entry.id   AF-A0A938EZS2-F1
#
_cell.length_a   1.000
_cell.length_b   1.000
_cell.length_c   1.000
_cell.angle_alpha   90.00
_cell.angle_beta   90.00
_cell.angle_gamma   90.00
#
_symmetry.space_group_name_H-M   'P 1'
#
loop_
_entity.id
_entity.type
_entity.pdbx_description
1 polymer ?
#
loop_
_entity_poly.entity_id
_entity_poly.type
_entity_poly.pdbx_seq_one_letter_code
_entity_poly.pdbx_strand_id
1 'polypeptide(L)'
;MIKKGEFKLQKFLDTGTSNPIVSRLGLGLHNIVQIAQIDQLFKDSINDTNFVVMQNIVKAEKIGNHICQSIEAITKRINEEGIKIQSGGRCVDLPFTEGLDEIRIFLKYSKNALQELVKVFNVFLNTNLSNPRYDKLQVELRNKYGIDDHLFKLVKKDHDLWIKKVLDLRDEDEHPTVLRLYFDFDINWDITVQKWVVSLPRFYDGTQIYDFIRTTIHNLLTFTEEVNILFLQKVLPEEVLIYEIPETERKKDCEIRFQLGLKEPINLEASNNILEADND
;
A
#
# COMPACT_ATOMS: atom_id res chain seq x y z
N MET A 1 -28.17 19.75 -40.31
CA MET A 1 -26.87 20.16 -39.71
C MET A 1 -26.48 19.10 -38.68
N ILE A 2 -25.48 18.27 -38.98
CA ILE A 2 -24.96 17.28 -38.03
C ILE A 2 -23.98 18.00 -37.11
N LYS A 3 -24.27 18.08 -35.80
CA LYS A 3 -23.31 18.61 -34.81
C LYS A 3 -22.09 17.67 -34.80
N LYS A 4 -20.94 18.20 -35.24
CA LYS A 4 -19.64 17.54 -35.03
C LYS A 4 -19.48 17.30 -33.53
N GLY A 5 -19.36 16.05 -33.10
CA GLY A 5 -19.01 15.73 -31.73
C GLY A 5 -17.59 16.21 -31.44
N GLU A 6 -17.40 17.03 -30.41
CA GLU A 6 -16.07 17.38 -29.90
C GLU A 6 -15.58 16.24 -29.01
N PHE A 7 -14.52 15.56 -29.44
CA PHE A 7 -13.81 14.59 -28.62
C PHE A 7 -12.77 15.32 -27.77
N LYS A 8 -12.86 15.18 -26.45
CA LYS A 8 -11.88 15.70 -25.49
C LYS A 8 -11.06 14.55 -24.92
N LEU A 9 -9.77 14.53 -25.22
CA LEU A 9 -8.79 13.65 -24.58
C LEU A 9 -8.21 14.38 -23.38
N GLN A 10 -8.41 13.83 -22.18
CA GLN A 10 -7.85 14.36 -20.94
C GLN A 10 -6.90 13.35 -20.32
N LYS A 11 -5.69 13.78 -19.98
CA LYS A 11 -4.72 12.98 -19.23
C LYS A 11 -5.06 13.08 -17.74
N PHE A 12 -5.37 11.95 -17.10
CA PHE A 12 -5.75 11.89 -15.69
C PHE A 12 -4.57 11.60 -14.75
N LEU A 13 -3.53 10.93 -15.25
CA LEU A 13 -2.33 10.56 -14.49
C LEU A 13 -1.08 10.73 -15.33
N ASP A 14 0.01 11.12 -14.70
CA ASP A 14 1.33 11.19 -15.33
C ASP A 14 2.05 9.84 -15.41
N THR A 15 1.50 8.82 -14.76
CA THR A 15 1.99 7.45 -14.72
C THR A 15 1.09 6.52 -15.52
N GLY A 16 1.71 5.62 -16.30
CA GLY A 16 1.02 4.58 -17.07
C GLY A 16 1.00 3.22 -16.37
N THR A 17 0.62 2.18 -17.11
CA THR A 17 0.51 0.79 -16.61
C THR A 17 1.83 0.15 -16.21
N SER A 18 2.96 0.72 -16.66
CA SER A 18 4.29 0.33 -16.22
C SER A 18 4.55 0.66 -14.74
N ASN A 19 3.72 1.50 -14.13
CA ASN A 19 3.71 1.67 -12.67
C ASN A 19 2.88 0.53 -12.04
N PRO A 20 3.44 -0.26 -11.10
CA PRO A 20 2.75 -1.40 -10.50
C PRO A 20 1.45 -1.01 -9.79
N ILE A 21 1.39 0.17 -9.15
CA ILE A 21 0.19 0.66 -8.48
C ILE A 21 -0.95 0.81 -9.50
N VAL A 22 -0.65 1.37 -10.68
CA VAL A 22 -1.64 1.62 -11.74
C VAL A 22 -2.10 0.32 -12.38
N SER A 23 -1.19 -0.59 -12.75
CA SER A 23 -1.57 -1.86 -13.37
C SER A 23 -2.33 -2.77 -12.40
N ARG A 24 -1.91 -2.85 -11.14
CA ARG A 24 -2.52 -3.75 -10.15
C ARG A 24 -3.89 -3.28 -9.69
N LEU A 25 -4.02 -2.01 -9.31
CA LEU A 25 -5.29 -1.47 -8.80
C LEU A 25 -6.24 -1.05 -9.92
N GLY A 26 -5.71 -0.51 -11.02
CA GLY A 26 -6.52 0.00 -12.14
C GLY A 26 -6.99 -1.10 -13.09
N LEU A 27 -6.11 -2.02 -13.49
CA LEU A 27 -6.46 -3.09 -14.44
C LEU A 27 -6.71 -4.42 -13.74
N GLY A 28 -5.81 -4.82 -12.84
CA GLY A 28 -5.87 -6.11 -12.13
C GLY A 28 -7.18 -6.27 -11.37
N LEU A 29 -7.43 -5.38 -10.41
CA LEU A 29 -8.67 -5.43 -9.61
C LEU A 29 -9.92 -5.20 -10.44
N HIS A 30 -9.89 -4.31 -11.44
CA HIS A 30 -11.08 -4.02 -12.26
C HIS A 30 -11.63 -5.29 -12.93
N ASN A 31 -10.76 -6.10 -13.54
CA ASN A 31 -11.16 -7.35 -14.19
C ASN A 31 -11.82 -8.33 -13.21
N ILE A 32 -11.31 -8.41 -11.98
CA ILE A 32 -11.85 -9.28 -10.94
C ILE A 32 -13.22 -8.78 -10.46
N VAL A 33 -13.36 -7.46 -10.25
CA VAL A 33 -14.63 -6.83 -9.87
C VAL A 33 -15.71 -7.07 -10.91
N GLN A 34 -15.38 -7.07 -12.21
CA GLN A 34 -16.37 -7.31 -13.27
C GLN A 34 -16.98 -8.71 -13.21
N ILE A 35 -16.24 -9.73 -12.76
CA ILE A 35 -16.72 -11.11 -12.68
C ILE A 35 -17.50 -11.40 -11.37
N ALA A 36 -17.35 -10.56 -10.34
CA ALA A 36 -18.07 -10.74 -9.08
C ALA A 36 -19.60 -10.77 -9.27
N GLN A 37 -20.28 -11.63 -8.51
CA GLN A 37 -21.74 -11.77 -8.46
C GLN A 37 -22.37 -10.75 -7.50
N ILE A 38 -22.11 -9.47 -7.77
CA ILE A 38 -22.69 -8.33 -7.04
C ILE A 38 -23.32 -7.35 -8.03
N ASP A 39 -24.21 -6.49 -7.51
CA ASP A 39 -24.91 -5.50 -8.34
C ASP A 39 -23.93 -4.52 -9.02
N GLN A 40 -24.31 -4.04 -10.20
CA GLN A 40 -23.47 -3.12 -10.98
C GLN A 40 -23.10 -1.85 -10.20
N LEU A 41 -24.05 -1.30 -9.43
CA LEU A 41 -23.79 -0.13 -8.58
C LEU A 41 -22.68 -0.40 -7.55
N PHE A 42 -22.57 -1.63 -7.05
CA PHE A 42 -21.54 -2.00 -6.10
C PHE A 42 -20.19 -2.16 -6.81
N LYS A 43 -20.18 -2.77 -8.00
CA LYS A 43 -18.98 -2.85 -8.85
C LYS A 43 -18.42 -1.47 -9.17
N ASP A 44 -19.29 -0.55 -9.58
CA ASP A 44 -18.90 0.82 -9.91
C ASP A 44 -18.34 1.53 -8.68
N SER A 45 -19.01 1.41 -7.53
CA SER A 45 -18.53 1.98 -6.26
C SER A 45 -17.16 1.46 -5.82
N ILE A 46 -16.91 0.15 -5.97
CA ILE A 46 -15.62 -0.47 -5.66
C ILE A 46 -14.54 0.03 -6.63
N ASN A 47 -14.83 0.06 -7.93
CA ASN A 47 -13.88 0.52 -8.95
C ASN A 47 -13.52 2.00 -8.78
N ASP A 48 -14.52 2.86 -8.52
CA ASP A 48 -14.30 4.28 -8.25
C ASP A 48 -13.44 4.48 -7.00
N THR A 49 -13.73 3.72 -5.94
CA THR A 49 -12.93 3.75 -4.70
C THR A 49 -11.49 3.32 -4.98
N ASN A 50 -11.28 2.18 -5.65
CA ASN A 50 -9.96 1.67 -5.97
C ASN A 50 -9.17 2.66 -6.86
N PHE A 51 -9.85 3.35 -7.78
CA PHE A 51 -9.24 4.39 -8.58
C PHE A 51 -8.76 5.57 -7.72
N VAL A 52 -9.55 6.05 -6.76
CA VAL A 52 -9.14 7.13 -5.86
C VAL A 52 -8.02 6.68 -4.91
N VAL A 53 -8.08 5.45 -4.37
CA VAL A 53 -7.00 4.86 -3.57
C VAL A 53 -5.70 4.83 -4.38
N MET A 54 -5.74 4.30 -5.60
CA MET A 54 -4.61 4.26 -6.53
C MET A 54 -4.01 5.65 -6.76
N GLN A 55 -4.84 6.68 -6.99
CA GLN A 55 -4.35 8.05 -7.16
C GLN A 55 -3.61 8.58 -5.93
N ASN A 56 -4.11 8.29 -4.72
CA ASN A 56 -3.46 8.70 -3.48
C ASN A 56 -2.13 7.97 -3.27
N ILE A 57 -2.08 6.66 -3.55
CA ILE A 57 -0.83 5.88 -3.43
C ILE A 57 0.20 6.37 -4.46
N VAL A 58 -0.18 6.63 -5.72
CA VAL A 58 0.75 7.20 -6.73
C VAL A 58 1.31 8.55 -6.29
N LYS A 59 0.48 9.43 -5.69
CA LYS A 59 0.95 10.72 -5.17
C LYS A 59 1.92 10.53 -3.99
N ALA A 60 1.60 9.63 -3.06
CA ALA A 60 2.49 9.28 -1.96
C ALA A 60 3.81 8.70 -2.48
N GLU A 61 3.77 7.78 -3.45
CA GLU A 61 4.95 7.18 -4.07
C GLU A 61 5.86 8.24 -4.71
N LYS A 62 5.29 9.18 -5.47
CA LYS A 62 6.08 10.23 -6.12
C LYS A 62 6.87 11.08 -5.11
N ILE A 63 6.21 11.50 -4.03
CA ILE A 63 6.83 12.28 -2.95
C ILE A 63 7.85 11.42 -2.19
N GLY A 64 7.47 10.20 -1.85
CA GLY A 64 8.32 9.26 -1.13
C GLY A 64 9.61 8.94 -1.89
N ASN A 65 9.52 8.66 -3.19
CA ASN A 65 10.67 8.39 -4.04
C ASN A 65 11.60 9.60 -4.15
N HIS A 66 11.06 10.82 -4.22
CA HIS A 66 11.86 12.05 -4.21
C HIS A 66 12.70 12.16 -2.93
N ILE A 67 12.06 12.00 -1.75
CA ILE A 67 12.75 12.01 -0.45
C ILE A 67 13.80 10.89 -0.38
N CYS A 68 13.42 9.65 -0.73
CA CYS A 68 14.32 8.50 -0.70
C CYS A 68 15.55 8.70 -1.59
N GLN A 69 15.38 9.23 -2.81
CA GLN A 69 16.48 9.53 -3.73
C GLN A 69 17.43 10.59 -3.16
N SER A 70 16.90 11.62 -2.49
CA SER A 70 17.75 12.62 -1.81
C SER A 70 18.56 11.97 -0.67
N ILE A 71 17.94 11.12 0.14
CA ILE A 71 18.62 10.40 1.23
C ILE A 71 19.71 9.48 0.67
N GLU A 72 19.42 8.72 -0.40
CA GLU A 72 20.38 7.85 -1.08
C GLU A 72 21.57 8.63 -1.65
N ALA A 73 21.32 9.76 -2.32
CA ALA A 73 22.37 10.59 -2.91
C ALA A 73 23.32 11.12 -1.84
N ILE A 74 22.79 11.55 -0.69
CA ILE A 74 23.59 12.00 0.45
C ILE A 74 24.38 10.83 1.05
N THR A 75 23.73 9.69 1.27
CA THR A 75 24.37 8.50 1.85
C THR A 75 25.50 8.00 0.96
N LYS A 76 25.27 7.95 -0.35
CA LYS A 76 26.29 7.60 -1.35
C LYS A 76 27.47 8.57 -1.29
N ARG A 77 27.22 9.88 -1.28
CA ARG A 77 28.27 10.90 -1.19
C ARG A 77 29.10 10.76 0.08
N ILE A 78 28.47 10.51 1.23
CA ILE A 78 29.17 10.27 2.50
C ILE A 78 30.04 9.01 2.42
N ASN A 79 29.54 7.94 1.82
CA ASN A 79 30.28 6.68 1.69
C ASN A 79 31.48 6.81 0.73
N GLU A 80 31.37 7.63 -0.31
CA GLU A 80 32.42 7.83 -1.32
C GLU A 80 33.46 8.88 -0.92
N GLU A 81 33.01 10.03 -0.39
CA GLU A 81 33.86 11.18 -0.08
C GLU A 81 34.25 11.25 1.41
N GLY A 82 33.58 10.49 2.26
CA GLY A 82 33.67 10.64 3.72
C GLY A 82 32.90 11.87 4.23
N ILE A 83 33.01 12.13 5.52
CA ILE A 83 32.41 13.29 6.17
C ILE A 83 33.31 14.51 5.95
N LYS A 84 32.74 15.58 5.40
CA LYS A 84 33.46 16.84 5.19
C LYS A 84 33.64 17.56 6.52
N ILE A 85 34.91 17.71 6.90
CA ILE A 85 35.33 18.43 8.09
C ILE A 85 36.05 19.73 7.70
N GLN A 86 35.77 20.80 8.42
CA GLN A 86 36.37 22.12 8.24
C GLN A 86 37.09 22.57 9.51
N SER A 87 37.84 23.67 9.43
CA SER A 87 38.47 24.34 10.59
C SER A 87 39.39 23.43 11.43
N GLY A 88 40.10 22.51 10.77
CA GLY A 88 41.00 21.55 11.42
C GLY A 88 40.27 20.45 12.20
N GLY A 89 39.08 20.05 11.74
CA GLY A 89 38.28 18.99 12.38
C GLY A 89 37.30 19.47 13.45
N ARG A 90 37.17 20.79 13.64
CA ARG A 90 36.27 21.38 14.65
C ARG A 90 34.86 21.68 14.13
N CYS A 91 34.69 21.69 12.81
CA CYS A 91 33.41 21.92 12.16
C CYS A 91 33.11 20.75 11.24
N VAL A 92 31.85 20.31 11.22
CA VAL A 92 31.36 19.27 10.34
C VAL A 92 30.28 19.88 9.45
N ASP A 93 30.37 19.63 8.16
CA ASP A 93 29.29 20.03 7.24
C ASP A 93 28.13 19.05 7.38
N LEU A 94 27.03 19.53 7.95
CA LEU A 94 25.81 18.74 8.07
C LEU A 94 25.11 18.64 6.71
N PRO A 95 24.91 17.42 6.20
CA PRO A 95 24.13 17.25 4.98
C PRO A 95 22.66 17.54 5.25
N PHE A 96 21.98 18.02 4.22
CA PHE A 96 20.57 18.37 4.26
C PHE A 96 19.81 17.59 3.20
N THR A 97 18.70 16.97 3.58
CA THR A 97 17.82 16.22 2.68
C THR A 97 16.84 17.16 2.01
N GLU A 98 16.93 17.28 0.68
CA GLU A 98 16.01 18.08 -0.11
C GLU A 98 14.58 17.51 -0.02
N GLY A 99 13.59 18.38 0.20
CA GLY A 99 12.18 18.01 0.28
C GLY A 99 11.78 17.16 1.48
N LEU A 100 12.62 17.06 2.53
CA LEU A 100 12.29 16.24 3.70
C LEU A 100 10.99 16.70 4.40
N ASP A 101 10.65 17.98 4.32
CA ASP A 101 9.39 18.54 4.82
C ASP A 101 8.15 18.04 4.09
N GLU A 102 8.31 17.55 2.85
CA GLU A 102 7.25 16.91 2.09
C GLU A 102 6.80 15.57 2.70
N ILE A 103 7.50 15.05 3.73
CA ILE A 103 7.06 13.87 4.49
C ILE A 103 5.65 14.05 5.06
N ARG A 104 5.26 15.28 5.39
CA ARG A 104 3.91 15.62 5.86
C ARG A 104 2.85 15.38 4.78
N ILE A 105 3.20 15.68 3.52
CA ILE A 105 2.35 15.45 2.35
C ILE A 105 2.30 13.96 2.02
N PHE A 106 3.41 13.23 2.16
CA PHE A 106 3.43 11.77 2.06
C PHE A 106 2.46 11.12 3.06
N LEU A 107 2.53 11.50 4.34
CA LEU A 107 1.64 11.00 5.40
C LEU A 107 0.17 11.33 5.10
N LYS A 108 -0.11 12.54 4.60
CA LYS A 108 -1.45 12.95 4.18
C LYS A 108 -2.03 12.01 3.11
N TYR A 109 -1.30 11.79 2.01
CA TYR A 109 -1.80 10.93 0.94
C TYR A 109 -1.88 9.46 1.36
N SER A 110 -0.99 9.00 2.23
CA SER A 110 -1.05 7.65 2.82
C SER A 110 -2.31 7.46 3.69
N LYS A 111 -2.62 8.42 4.58
CA LYS A 111 -3.87 8.42 5.36
C LYS A 111 -5.10 8.48 4.45
N ASN A 112 -5.07 9.31 3.41
CA ASN A 112 -6.18 9.42 2.46
C ASN A 112 -6.42 8.11 1.69
N ALA A 113 -5.37 7.42 1.25
CA ALA A 113 -5.50 6.10 0.63
C ALA A 113 -6.19 5.10 1.57
N LEU A 114 -5.75 5.05 2.84
CA LEU A 114 -6.36 4.21 3.87
C LEU A 114 -7.82 4.59 4.16
N GLN A 115 -8.13 5.88 4.18
CA GLN A 115 -9.49 6.39 4.39
C GLN A 115 -10.42 6.04 3.24
N GLU A 116 -9.96 6.18 2.01
CA GLU A 116 -10.72 5.82 0.82
C GLU A 116 -10.97 4.31 0.76
N LEU A 117 -9.98 3.49 1.12
CA LEU A 117 -10.13 2.04 1.20
C LEU A 117 -11.24 1.59 2.18
N VAL A 118 -11.51 2.37 3.25
CA VAL A 118 -12.65 2.09 4.15
C VAL A 118 -13.98 2.04 3.39
N LYS A 119 -14.12 2.77 2.27
CA LYS A 119 -15.35 2.72 1.46
C LYS A 119 -15.58 1.35 0.83
N VAL A 120 -14.53 0.60 0.48
CA VAL A 120 -14.66 -0.81 0.06
C VAL A 120 -15.25 -1.65 1.19
N PHE A 121 -14.75 -1.49 2.42
CA PHE A 121 -15.32 -2.16 3.58
C PHE A 121 -16.79 -1.79 3.79
N ASN A 122 -17.13 -0.50 3.68
CA ASN A 122 -18.51 -0.02 3.83
C ASN A 122 -19.47 -0.71 2.85
N VAL A 123 -19.06 -0.91 1.59
CA VAL A 123 -19.86 -1.64 0.58
C VAL A 123 -20.12 -3.08 1.02
N PHE A 124 -19.07 -3.82 1.41
CA PHE A 124 -19.22 -5.24 1.75
C PHE A 124 -19.79 -5.50 3.14
N LEU A 125 -19.60 -4.59 4.09
CA LEU A 125 -20.08 -4.73 5.47
C LEU A 125 -21.39 -4.00 5.73
N ASN A 126 -21.89 -3.21 4.75
CA ASN A 126 -23.05 -2.35 4.89
C ASN A 126 -22.92 -1.39 6.08
N THR A 127 -21.75 -0.75 6.19
CA THR A 127 -21.41 0.22 7.24
C THR A 127 -21.20 1.62 6.64
N ASN A 128 -21.10 2.64 7.49
CA ASN A 128 -20.94 4.04 7.07
C ASN A 128 -19.75 4.71 7.79
N LEU A 129 -18.60 4.03 7.84
CA LEU A 129 -17.41 4.59 8.47
C LEU A 129 -16.76 5.62 7.54
N SER A 130 -16.62 6.86 8.01
CA SER A 130 -16.04 7.96 7.23
C SER A 130 -14.53 8.14 7.43
N ASN A 131 -13.99 7.63 8.55
CA ASN A 131 -12.60 7.76 8.95
C ASN A 131 -11.88 6.40 8.88
N PRO A 132 -10.54 6.37 8.76
CA PRO A 132 -9.72 5.14 8.73
C PRO A 132 -9.68 4.42 10.10
N ARG A 133 -10.85 4.04 10.62
CA ARG A 133 -11.04 3.37 11.91
C ARG A 133 -10.96 1.86 11.75
N TYR A 134 -9.75 1.39 11.44
CA TYR A 134 -9.46 -0.03 11.25
C TYR A 134 -9.68 -0.85 12.53
N ASP A 135 -9.58 -0.22 13.70
CA ASP A 135 -10.01 -0.80 14.98
C ASP A 135 -11.49 -1.19 14.98
N LYS A 136 -12.36 -0.33 14.43
CA LYS A 136 -13.80 -0.62 14.29
C LYS A 136 -14.07 -1.64 13.18
N LEU A 137 -13.36 -1.54 12.06
CA LEU A 137 -13.48 -2.52 10.98
C LEU A 137 -13.15 -3.94 11.46
N GLN A 138 -12.16 -4.12 12.33
CA GLN A 138 -11.87 -5.41 12.94
C GLN A 138 -13.06 -5.97 13.72
N VAL A 139 -13.79 -5.14 14.46
CA VAL A 139 -14.98 -5.55 15.21
C VAL A 139 -16.08 -6.00 14.23
N GLU A 140 -16.34 -5.23 13.18
CA GLU A 140 -17.33 -5.57 12.15
C GLU A 140 -16.99 -6.86 11.42
N LEU A 141 -15.72 -7.04 11.02
CA LEU A 141 -15.22 -8.26 10.38
C LEU A 141 -15.34 -9.47 11.30
N ARG A 142 -14.97 -9.32 12.57
CA ARG A 142 -15.11 -10.38 13.57
C ARG A 142 -16.56 -10.80 13.73
N ASN A 143 -17.48 -9.84 13.81
CA ASN A 143 -18.90 -10.10 13.97
C ASN A 143 -19.50 -10.78 12.74
N LYS A 144 -19.07 -10.39 11.53
CA LYS A 144 -19.62 -10.91 10.28
C LYS A 144 -19.02 -12.24 9.83
N TYR A 145 -17.70 -12.42 9.97
CA TYR A 145 -16.97 -13.57 9.42
C TYR A 145 -16.25 -14.43 10.47
N GLY A 146 -16.14 -13.95 11.71
CA GLY A 146 -15.43 -14.65 12.79
C GLY A 146 -13.94 -14.35 12.87
N ILE A 147 -13.29 -14.84 13.92
CA ILE A 147 -11.86 -14.59 14.21
C ILE A 147 -10.91 -15.40 13.32
N ASP A 148 -11.41 -16.47 12.71
CA ASP A 148 -10.58 -17.35 11.87
C ASP A 148 -10.52 -16.92 10.42
N ASP A 149 -11.37 -15.98 10.02
CA ASP A 149 -11.43 -15.43 8.68
C ASP A 149 -10.12 -14.72 8.29
N HIS A 150 -9.67 -14.96 7.06
CA HIS A 150 -8.41 -14.41 6.55
C HIS A 150 -8.41 -12.89 6.48
N LEU A 151 -9.55 -12.27 6.15
CA LEU A 151 -9.65 -10.81 6.08
C LEU A 151 -9.59 -10.18 7.47
N PHE A 152 -10.24 -10.80 8.47
CA PHE A 152 -10.09 -10.37 9.86
C PHE A 152 -8.62 -10.44 10.31
N LYS A 153 -7.95 -11.57 10.06
CA LYS A 153 -6.54 -11.78 10.44
C LYS A 153 -5.62 -10.78 9.75
N LEU A 154 -5.81 -10.53 8.45
CA LEU A 154 -5.05 -9.53 7.68
C LEU A 154 -5.22 -8.14 8.28
N VAL A 155 -6.46 -7.67 8.42
CA VAL A 155 -6.76 -6.32 8.91
C VAL A 155 -6.24 -6.10 10.33
N LYS A 156 -6.36 -7.10 11.20
CA LYS A 156 -5.81 -7.03 12.56
C LYS A 156 -4.29 -6.90 12.55
N LYS A 157 -3.61 -7.82 11.83
CA LYS A 157 -2.14 -7.83 11.74
C LYS A 157 -1.61 -6.50 11.21
N ASP A 158 -2.17 -6.02 10.11
CA ASP A 158 -1.67 -4.81 9.43
C ASP A 158 -2.04 -3.53 10.18
N HIS A 159 -3.18 -3.53 10.87
CA HIS A 159 -3.53 -2.46 11.80
C HIS A 159 -2.45 -2.28 12.88
N ASP A 160 -2.12 -3.38 13.56
CA ASP A 160 -1.19 -3.38 14.68
C ASP A 160 0.26 -3.14 14.23
N LEU A 161 0.61 -3.55 13.00
CA LEU A 161 1.97 -3.48 12.48
C LEU A 161 2.35 -2.11 11.91
N TRP A 162 1.52 -1.53 11.03
CA TRP A 162 1.95 -0.36 10.25
C TRP A 162 0.85 0.69 10.02
N ILE A 163 -0.41 0.31 9.86
CA ILE A 163 -1.49 1.27 9.58
C ILE A 163 -1.61 2.24 10.74
N LYS A 164 -1.64 1.73 11.98
CA LYS A 164 -1.70 2.58 13.17
C LYS A 164 -0.55 3.59 13.21
N LYS A 165 0.66 3.17 12.87
CA LYS A 165 1.84 4.05 12.80
C LYS A 165 1.66 5.20 11.80
N VAL A 166 1.15 4.92 10.60
CA VAL A 166 0.88 5.96 9.59
C VAL A 166 -0.16 6.95 10.10
N LEU A 167 -1.22 6.45 10.74
CA LEU A 167 -2.29 7.28 11.30
C LEU A 167 -1.79 8.13 12.47
N ASP A 168 -1.04 7.55 13.40
CA ASP A 168 -0.49 8.24 14.58
C ASP A 168 0.50 9.34 14.14
N LEU A 169 1.40 9.06 13.18
CA LEU A 169 2.33 10.07 12.64
C LEU A 169 1.59 11.22 11.93
N ARG A 170 0.47 10.93 11.26
CA ARG A 170 -0.34 11.96 10.61
C ARG A 170 -1.17 12.75 11.62
N ASP A 171 -1.66 12.10 12.67
CA ASP A 171 -2.36 12.77 13.77
C ASP A 171 -1.41 13.73 14.50
N GLU A 172 -0.17 13.30 14.77
CA GLU A 172 0.88 14.12 15.35
C GLU A 172 1.28 15.30 14.45
N ASP A 173 1.21 15.16 13.12
CA ASP A 173 1.39 16.26 12.18
C ASP A 173 0.24 17.28 12.24
N GLU A 174 -1.00 16.81 12.37
CA GLU A 174 -2.22 17.64 12.42
C GLU A 174 -2.42 18.30 13.78
N HIS A 175 -2.01 17.62 14.85
CA HIS A 175 -2.21 18.00 16.24
C HIS A 175 -0.92 17.80 17.05
N PRO A 176 0.11 18.66 16.86
CA PRO A 176 1.43 18.45 17.44
C PRO A 176 1.43 18.44 18.97
N THR A 177 1.85 17.32 19.55
CA THR A 177 2.24 17.14 20.96
C THR A 177 3.76 17.17 21.15
N VAL A 178 4.52 16.92 20.08
CA VAL A 178 5.98 17.00 20.03
C VAL A 178 6.46 18.25 19.31
N LEU A 179 7.67 18.72 19.65
CA LEU A 179 8.25 19.93 19.06
C LEU A 179 8.59 19.77 17.57
N ARG A 180 9.04 18.58 17.15
CA ARG A 180 9.41 18.27 15.77
C ARG A 180 9.01 16.84 15.42
N LEU A 181 8.33 16.67 14.29
CA LEU A 181 7.87 15.37 13.80
C LEU A 181 9.03 14.50 13.27
N TYR A 182 10.05 15.12 12.71
CA TYR A 182 11.20 14.45 12.11
C TYR A 182 12.50 15.22 12.34
N PHE A 183 13.60 14.49 12.16
CA PHE A 183 14.97 14.95 12.19
C PHE A 183 15.64 14.55 10.88
N ASP A 184 16.43 15.47 10.32
CA ASP A 184 17.27 15.20 9.15
C ASP A 184 18.53 14.42 9.56
N PHE A 185 19.49 14.28 8.65
CA PHE A 185 20.81 13.77 8.96
C PHE A 185 21.44 14.51 10.13
N ASP A 186 22.14 13.74 10.95
CA ASP A 186 22.93 14.28 12.05
C ASP A 186 24.28 13.57 12.10
N ILE A 187 25.31 14.27 12.53
CA ILE A 187 26.68 13.74 12.59
C ILE A 187 27.24 13.97 13.98
N ASN A 188 27.51 12.86 14.67
CA ASN A 188 27.97 12.87 16.05
C ASN A 188 29.32 12.17 16.17
N TRP A 189 30.18 12.65 17.06
CA TRP A 189 31.43 11.95 17.39
C TRP A 189 31.13 10.84 18.39
N ASP A 190 31.37 9.59 18.00
CA ASP A 190 31.26 8.46 18.91
C ASP A 190 32.60 8.24 19.61
N ILE A 191 32.61 8.50 20.92
CA ILE A 191 33.78 8.40 21.79
C ILE A 191 34.28 6.95 21.90
N THR A 192 33.37 5.97 21.82
CA THR A 192 33.67 4.55 22.03
C THR A 192 34.50 3.99 20.88
N VAL A 193 34.09 4.33 19.65
CA VAL A 193 34.76 3.88 18.41
C VAL A 193 35.70 4.94 17.83
N GLN A 194 35.83 6.09 18.50
CA GLN A 194 36.64 7.24 18.10
C GLN A 194 36.49 7.63 16.63
N LYS A 195 35.23 7.68 16.17
CA LYS A 195 34.89 8.08 14.80
C LYS A 195 33.58 8.87 14.75
N TRP A 196 33.46 9.66 13.69
CA TRP A 196 32.18 10.27 13.34
C TRP A 196 31.17 9.20 12.92
N VAL A 197 29.95 9.30 13.45
CA VAL A 197 28.80 8.45 13.14
C VAL A 197 27.70 9.30 12.56
N VAL A 198 27.14 8.83 11.44
CA VAL A 198 26.05 9.48 10.74
C VAL A 198 24.73 8.85 11.17
N SER A 199 23.81 9.67 11.64
CA SER A 199 22.42 9.28 11.89
C SER A 199 21.58 9.62 10.66
N LEU A 200 20.81 8.65 10.19
CA LEU A 200 19.89 8.84 9.06
C LEU A 200 18.66 9.68 9.46
N PRO A 201 17.99 10.30 8.49
CA PRO A 201 16.71 10.97 8.73
C PRO A 201 15.69 10.03 9.36
N ARG A 202 15.02 10.52 10.40
CA ARG A 202 14.12 9.73 11.24
C ARG A 202 12.96 10.55 11.78
N PHE A 203 11.86 9.88 12.10
CA PHE A 203 10.77 10.46 12.88
C PHE A 203 11.17 10.66 14.34
N TYR A 204 10.35 11.39 15.08
CA TYR A 204 10.59 11.71 16.49
C TYR A 204 10.73 10.48 17.39
N ASP A 205 10.08 9.38 17.03
CA ASP A 205 10.14 8.11 17.74
C ASP A 205 11.31 7.21 17.31
N GLY A 206 12.21 7.70 16.46
CA GLY A 206 13.41 6.99 16.00
C GLY A 206 13.22 6.16 14.73
N THR A 207 12.00 6.05 14.19
CA THR A 207 11.75 5.30 12.94
C THR A 207 12.47 5.96 11.76
N GLN A 208 13.27 5.19 11.02
CA GLN A 208 13.98 5.73 9.85
C GLN A 208 13.00 6.06 8.71
N ILE A 209 13.13 7.27 8.15
CA ILE A 209 12.18 7.78 7.15
C ILE A 209 12.27 7.00 5.84
N TYR A 210 13.48 6.65 5.41
CA TYR A 210 13.72 5.92 4.17
C TYR A 210 12.96 4.58 4.14
N ASP A 211 13.20 3.72 5.15
CA ASP A 211 12.56 2.41 5.23
C ASP A 211 11.04 2.52 5.43
N PHE A 212 10.61 3.50 6.24
CA PHE A 212 9.19 3.75 6.47
C PHE A 212 8.44 4.10 5.19
N ILE A 213 9.00 4.99 4.34
CA ILE A 213 8.39 5.37 3.06
C ILE A 213 8.25 4.14 2.16
N ARG A 214 9.36 3.43 1.93
CA ARG A 214 9.41 2.27 1.01
C ARG A 214 8.44 1.17 1.46
N THR A 215 8.44 0.85 2.74
CA THR A 215 7.55 -0.16 3.33
C THR A 215 6.09 0.29 3.28
N THR A 216 5.79 1.54 3.59
CA THR A 216 4.41 2.04 3.60
C THR A 216 3.81 2.06 2.19
N ILE A 217 4.55 2.46 1.15
CA ILE A 217 4.06 2.43 -0.23
C ILE A 217 3.75 0.99 -0.65
N HIS A 218 4.66 0.06 -0.37
CA HIS A 218 4.47 -1.35 -0.67
C HIS A 218 3.23 -1.90 0.06
N ASN A 219 3.14 -1.67 1.36
CA ASN A 219 2.03 -2.14 2.19
C ASN A 219 0.70 -1.53 1.78
N LEU A 220 0.64 -0.24 1.43
CA LEU A 220 -0.59 0.39 0.93
C LEU A 220 -1.10 -0.31 -0.33
N LEU A 221 -0.20 -0.62 -1.28
CA LEU A 221 -0.55 -1.33 -2.50
C LEU A 221 -1.04 -2.75 -2.21
N THR A 222 -0.23 -3.56 -1.51
CA THR A 222 -0.54 -4.97 -1.25
C THR A 222 -1.78 -5.13 -0.38
N PHE A 223 -1.91 -4.33 0.68
CA PHE A 223 -3.08 -4.35 1.56
C PHE A 223 -4.36 -3.97 0.81
N THR A 224 -4.31 -2.96 -0.06
CA THR A 224 -5.47 -2.57 -0.89
C THR A 224 -5.92 -3.71 -1.78
N GLU A 225 -5.00 -4.40 -2.44
CA GLU A 225 -5.34 -5.57 -3.27
C GLU A 225 -5.89 -6.70 -2.43
N GLU A 226 -5.18 -7.10 -1.37
CA GLU A 226 -5.55 -8.25 -0.55
C GLU A 226 -6.91 -8.07 0.11
N VAL A 227 -7.24 -6.86 0.58
CA VAL A 227 -8.59 -6.54 1.06
C VAL A 227 -9.64 -6.75 -0.02
N ASN A 228 -9.42 -6.21 -1.22
CA ASN A 228 -10.35 -6.38 -2.35
C ASN A 228 -10.48 -7.86 -2.74
N ILE A 229 -9.36 -8.57 -2.89
CA ILE A 229 -9.33 -10.00 -3.24
C ILE A 229 -10.11 -10.83 -2.22
N LEU A 230 -9.85 -10.65 -0.93
CA LEU A 230 -10.51 -11.43 0.12
C LEU A 230 -12.02 -11.14 0.23
N PHE A 231 -12.46 -9.92 -0.09
CA PHE A 231 -13.88 -9.64 -0.23
C PHE A 231 -14.47 -10.27 -1.50
N LEU A 232 -13.82 -10.07 -2.65
CA LEU A 232 -14.30 -10.54 -3.95
C LEU A 232 -14.37 -12.07 -4.01
N GLN A 233 -13.43 -12.79 -3.39
CA GLN A 233 -13.48 -14.26 -3.27
C GLN A 233 -14.77 -14.78 -2.63
N LYS A 234 -15.42 -14.00 -1.76
CA LYS A 234 -16.67 -14.39 -1.09
C LYS A 234 -17.90 -14.22 -1.97
N VAL A 235 -17.77 -13.52 -3.11
CA VAL A 235 -18.87 -13.17 -4.02
C VAL A 235 -18.56 -13.53 -5.48
N LEU A 236 -17.51 -14.32 -5.74
CA LEU A 236 -17.24 -14.85 -7.07
C LEU A 236 -18.12 -16.07 -7.36
N PRO A 237 -18.38 -16.39 -8.64
CA PRO A 237 -19.00 -17.66 -9.02
C PRO A 237 -18.24 -18.85 -8.44
N GLU A 238 -18.94 -19.93 -8.11
CA GLU A 238 -18.34 -21.10 -7.46
C GLU A 238 -17.25 -21.74 -8.32
N GLU A 239 -17.33 -21.65 -9.63
CA GLU A 239 -16.37 -22.22 -10.59
C GLU A 239 -15.13 -21.35 -10.78
N VAL A 240 -15.14 -20.11 -10.27
CA VAL A 240 -14.06 -19.14 -10.46
C VAL A 240 -13.19 -19.09 -9.21
N LEU A 241 -11.88 -18.95 -9.40
CA LEU A 241 -10.97 -18.65 -8.31
C LEU A 241 -9.90 -17.64 -8.72
N ILE A 242 -9.27 -17.06 -7.70
CA ILE A 242 -8.23 -16.05 -7.86
C ILE A 242 -6.89 -16.70 -7.52
N TYR A 243 -5.96 -16.64 -8.45
CA TYR A 243 -4.57 -17.07 -8.28
C TYR A 243 -3.66 -15.86 -8.18
N GLU A 244 -2.59 -15.99 -7.40
CA GLU A 244 -1.49 -15.02 -7.40
C GLU A 244 -0.46 -15.42 -8.47
N ILE A 245 -0.09 -14.46 -9.33
CA ILE A 245 1.00 -14.59 -10.29
C ILE A 245 2.32 -14.39 -9.53
N PRO A 246 3.26 -15.35 -9.58
CA PRO A 246 4.58 -15.21 -8.97
C PRO A 246 5.32 -13.98 -9.49
N GLU A 247 6.08 -13.29 -8.63
CA GLU A 247 6.82 -12.06 -9.02
C GLU A 247 7.69 -12.24 -10.26
N THR A 248 8.32 -13.39 -10.43
CA THR A 248 9.19 -13.70 -11.58
C THR A 248 8.44 -13.86 -12.90
N GLU A 249 7.12 -14.05 -12.85
CA GLU A 249 6.25 -14.26 -14.01
C GLU A 249 5.44 -13.00 -14.37
N ARG A 250 5.45 -11.97 -13.52
CA ARG A 250 4.76 -10.70 -13.76
C ARG A 250 5.43 -9.95 -14.91
N LYS A 251 4.61 -9.42 -15.82
CA LYS A 251 5.10 -8.63 -16.96
C LYS A 251 5.49 -7.23 -16.49
N LYS A 252 6.71 -6.77 -16.81
CA LYS A 252 7.24 -5.46 -16.37
C LYS A 252 6.47 -4.25 -16.89
N ASP A 253 5.77 -4.38 -18.02
CA ASP A 253 4.94 -3.32 -18.60
C ASP A 253 3.51 -3.27 -18.01
N CYS A 254 3.12 -4.30 -17.26
CA CYS A 254 1.83 -4.45 -16.59
C CYS A 254 1.92 -5.49 -15.47
N GLU A 255 2.35 -5.07 -14.28
CA GLU A 255 2.70 -5.95 -13.15
C GLU A 255 1.47 -6.44 -12.36
N ILE A 256 0.46 -6.97 -13.04
CA ILE A 256 -0.73 -7.54 -12.38
C ILE A 256 -0.31 -8.69 -11.45
N ARG A 257 -0.80 -8.67 -10.20
CA ARG A 257 -0.53 -9.70 -9.19
C ARG A 257 -1.56 -10.82 -9.16
N PHE A 258 -2.84 -10.52 -9.39
CA PHE A 258 -3.92 -11.50 -9.26
C PHE A 258 -4.62 -11.75 -10.58
N GLN A 259 -4.92 -13.01 -10.88
CA GLN A 259 -5.61 -13.44 -12.09
C GLN A 259 -6.74 -14.42 -11.77
N LEU A 260 -7.79 -14.38 -12.59
CA LEU A 260 -8.92 -15.29 -12.52
C LEU A 260 -8.60 -16.59 -13.28
N GLY A 261 -9.02 -17.71 -12.72
CA GLY A 261 -9.06 -18.99 -13.43
C GLY A 261 -10.25 -19.83 -12.98
N LEU A 262 -10.39 -21.01 -13.59
CA LEU A 262 -11.47 -21.95 -13.28
C LEU A 262 -10.99 -22.98 -12.27
N LYS A 263 -11.88 -23.39 -11.35
CA LYS A 263 -11.65 -24.56 -10.51
C LYS A 263 -11.56 -25.78 -11.42
N GLU A 264 -10.56 -26.62 -11.19
CA GLU A 264 -10.50 -27.91 -11.88
C GLU A 264 -11.77 -28.70 -11.54
N PRO A 265 -12.43 -29.32 -12.54
CA PRO A 265 -13.59 -30.16 -12.27
C PRO A 265 -13.16 -31.30 -11.34
N ILE A 266 -13.90 -31.49 -10.25
CA ILE A 266 -13.71 -32.66 -9.38
C ILE A 266 -13.92 -33.88 -10.26
N ASN A 267 -12.87 -34.66 -10.46
CA ASN A 267 -12.93 -35.85 -11.29
C ASN A 267 -13.70 -36.94 -10.53
N LEU A 268 -15.03 -36.96 -10.68
CA LEU A 268 -15.96 -37.86 -9.97
C LEU A 268 -15.70 -39.35 -10.25
N GLU A 269 -14.89 -39.69 -11.24
CA GLU A 269 -14.48 -41.07 -11.53
C GLU A 269 -13.59 -41.68 -10.44
N ALA A 270 -12.87 -40.87 -9.64
CA ALA A 270 -12.06 -41.37 -8.53
C ALA A 270 -12.88 -41.73 -7.28
N SER A 271 -14.08 -41.15 -7.14
CA SER A 271 -14.95 -41.34 -5.97
C SER A 271 -15.80 -42.60 -6.06
N ASN A 272 -16.11 -43.08 -7.27
CA ASN A 272 -16.89 -44.30 -7.48
C ASN A 272 -16.07 -45.58 -7.28
N ASN A 273 -14.73 -45.53 -7.44
CA ASN A 273 -13.86 -46.69 -7.20
C ASN A 273 -13.61 -47.00 -5.71
N ILE A 274 -14.05 -46.14 -4.79
CA ILE A 274 -13.92 -46.38 -3.34
C ILE A 274 -15.19 -47.05 -2.77
N LEU A 275 -16.35 -46.88 -3.41
CA LEU A 275 -17.61 -47.48 -2.96
C LEU A 275 -17.85 -48.91 -3.49
N GLU A 276 -17.10 -49.36 -4.50
CA GLU A 276 -17.17 -50.74 -5.00
C GLU A 276 -16.19 -51.70 -4.30
N ALA A 277 -15.22 -51.19 -3.54
CA ALA A 277 -14.22 -52.03 -2.85
C ALA A 277 -14.66 -52.54 -1.46
N ASP A 278 -15.78 -52.05 -0.92
CA ASP A 278 -16.32 -52.45 0.40
C ASP A 278 -17.50 -53.45 0.29
N ASN A 279 -17.75 -54.01 -0.89
CA ASN A 279 -18.85 -54.97 -1.14
C ASN A 279 -18.39 -56.39 -1.54
N ASP A 280 -17.10 -56.72 -1.39
CA ASP A 280 -16.57 -58.09 -1.58
C ASP A 280 -16.15 -58.77 -0.26
#